data_AF-A0A813HHN5-F1
#
_entry.id   AF-A0A813HHN5-F1
#
_cell.length_a   1.000
_cell.length_b   1.000
_cell.length_c   1.000
_cell.angle_alpha   90.00
_cell.angle_beta   90.00
_cell.angle_gamma   90.00
#
_symmetry.space_group_name_H-M   'P 1'
#
loop_
_entity.id
_entity.type
_entity.pdbx_description
1 polymer ?
#
loop_
_entity_poly.entity_id
_entity_poly.type
_entity_poly.pdbx_seq_one_letter_code
_entity_poly.pdbx_strand_id
1 'polypeptide(L)'
;MFALRWELTELVKILDERQEPDLNQHDAEDLLTKVTGYDCRREIKTLMDKLFLDRDRINMATLLENIFDLSPGAIERGTAAQKELKLALTDFEKHMELLRTAFPYQGCILKVEERGISHEQLAHVATFAAAHCHHWHDIRKAAENTLSMDTLNLYHLNPWCIKPATNERNCAMVELFSDSLCLPNNFCSHWWGEPLQYFVACIGRHCAVRQLCFRTTFYWICAYANRQHALSEELNDNPKQTSFYK
;
A
#
# COMPACT_ATOMS: atom_id res chain seq x y z
N MET A 1 1.84 10.70 -20.43
CA MET A 1 2.46 9.47 -19.87
C MET A 1 3.83 9.15 -20.51
N PHE A 2 4.01 9.23 -21.84
CA PHE A 2 5.34 9.06 -22.47
C PHE A 2 6.34 10.20 -22.18
N ALA A 3 5.88 11.45 -22.06
CA ALA A 3 6.72 12.61 -21.74
C ALA A 3 7.38 12.52 -20.34
N LEU A 4 6.60 12.11 -19.33
CA LEU A 4 7.04 11.89 -17.95
C LEU A 4 8.20 10.88 -17.82
N ARG A 5 8.20 9.83 -18.64
CA ARG A 5 9.23 8.79 -18.62
C ARG A 5 10.57 9.29 -19.17
N TRP A 6 10.53 10.16 -20.19
CA TRP A 6 11.72 10.82 -20.73
C TRP A 6 12.31 11.79 -19.71
N GLU A 7 11.46 12.58 -19.06
CA GLU A 7 11.87 13.61 -18.10
C GLU A 7 12.49 13.03 -16.82
N LEU A 8 11.98 11.91 -16.28
CA LEU A 8 12.57 11.21 -15.13
C LEU A 8 13.91 10.54 -15.47
N THR A 9 14.05 9.99 -16.68
CA THR A 9 15.31 9.36 -17.12
C THR A 9 16.39 10.42 -17.33
N GLU A 10 16.02 11.59 -17.85
CA GLU A 10 16.92 12.75 -17.92
C GLU A 10 17.24 13.32 -16.54
N LEU A 11 16.31 13.31 -15.58
CA LEU A 11 16.56 13.73 -14.19
C LEU A 11 17.59 12.84 -13.50
N VAL A 12 17.45 11.52 -13.64
CA VAL A 12 18.42 10.54 -13.10
C VAL A 12 19.78 10.69 -13.79
N LYS A 13 19.82 10.90 -15.11
CA LYS A 13 21.07 11.21 -15.82
C LYS A 13 21.71 12.53 -15.40
N ILE A 14 20.94 13.59 -15.24
CA ILE A 14 21.43 14.90 -14.78
C ILE A 14 22.03 14.77 -13.37
N LEU A 15 21.43 13.95 -12.52
CA LEU A 15 21.93 13.67 -11.16
C LEU A 15 23.19 12.78 -11.17
N ASP A 16 23.27 11.77 -12.04
CA ASP A 16 24.43 10.88 -12.17
C ASP A 16 25.62 11.53 -12.90
N GLU A 17 25.36 12.32 -13.94
CA GLU A 17 26.40 12.93 -14.79
C GLU A 17 27.03 14.18 -14.17
N ARG A 18 26.34 14.89 -13.28
CA ARG A 18 26.85 16.17 -12.77
C ARG A 18 27.95 16.04 -11.71
N GLN A 19 28.08 14.94 -10.96
CA GLN A 19 28.98 14.88 -9.78
C GLN A 19 28.91 16.15 -8.88
N GLU A 20 27.79 16.89 -8.90
CA GLU A 20 27.68 18.14 -8.15
C GLU A 20 27.07 17.84 -6.78
N PRO A 21 27.80 18.09 -5.68
CA PRO A 21 27.32 17.80 -4.33
C PRO A 21 26.19 18.73 -3.85
N ASP A 22 25.75 19.71 -4.65
CA ASP A 22 24.88 20.80 -4.21
C ASP A 22 23.67 21.05 -5.14
N LEU A 23 22.93 20.01 -5.53
CA LEU A 23 21.55 20.26 -6.00
C LEU A 23 20.72 20.66 -4.78
N ASN A 24 20.42 21.95 -4.63
CA ASN A 24 19.68 22.41 -3.46
C ASN A 24 18.23 21.88 -3.49
N GLN A 25 17.66 21.69 -2.30
CA GLN A 25 16.33 21.10 -2.11
C GLN A 25 15.22 21.79 -2.92
N HIS A 26 15.32 23.11 -3.10
CA HIS A 26 14.32 23.89 -3.81
C HIS A 26 14.29 23.56 -5.31
N ASP A 27 15.46 23.39 -5.92
CA ASP A 27 15.57 23.06 -7.35
C ASP A 27 15.09 21.63 -7.64
N ALA A 28 15.32 20.69 -6.71
CA ALA A 28 14.79 19.32 -6.82
C ALA A 28 13.25 19.27 -6.68
N GLU A 29 12.70 20.03 -5.73
CA GLU A 29 11.26 20.16 -5.49
C GLU A 29 10.54 20.77 -6.70
N ASP A 30 11.09 21.83 -7.29
CA ASP A 30 10.53 22.50 -8.46
C ASP A 30 10.60 21.63 -9.72
N LEU A 31 11.68 20.85 -9.90
CA LEU A 31 11.80 19.92 -11.04
C LEU A 31 10.77 18.78 -10.93
N LEU A 32 10.64 18.15 -9.76
CA LEU A 32 9.72 17.03 -9.56
C LEU A 32 8.26 17.48 -9.61
N THR A 33 7.94 18.67 -9.10
CA THR A 33 6.59 19.25 -9.24
C THR A 33 6.24 19.52 -10.71
N LYS A 34 7.19 20.05 -11.49
CA LYS A 34 7.00 20.28 -12.93
C LYS A 34 6.82 18.99 -13.72
N VAL A 35 7.58 17.95 -13.40
CA VAL A 35 7.54 16.66 -14.10
C VAL A 35 6.28 15.87 -13.74
N THR A 36 5.88 15.84 -12.47
CA THR A 36 4.76 15.00 -12.00
C THR A 36 3.39 15.67 -12.09
N GLY A 37 3.33 17.00 -12.14
CA GLY A 37 2.08 17.77 -12.06
C GLY A 37 1.41 17.69 -10.68
N TYR A 38 2.08 17.13 -9.68
CA TYR A 38 1.63 16.98 -8.30
C TYR A 38 2.60 17.73 -7.38
N ASP A 39 2.08 18.36 -6.32
CA ASP A 39 2.92 19.03 -5.32
C ASP A 39 3.58 17.96 -4.43
N CYS A 40 4.72 17.44 -4.89
CA CYS A 40 5.50 16.41 -4.20
C CYS A 40 6.39 16.97 -3.10
N ARG A 41 6.28 18.26 -2.73
CA ARG A 41 7.19 18.90 -1.77
C ARG A 41 7.24 18.18 -0.43
N ARG A 42 6.12 17.60 0.02
CA ARG A 42 6.03 16.91 1.31
C ARG A 42 6.76 15.56 1.29
N GLU A 43 6.57 14.80 0.21
CA GLU A 43 7.22 13.51 -0.02
C GLU A 43 8.73 13.70 -0.26
N ILE A 44 9.11 14.73 -1.03
CA ILE A 44 10.51 15.10 -1.31
C ILE A 44 11.21 15.60 -0.05
N LYS A 45 10.58 16.46 0.76
CA LYS A 45 11.14 16.89 2.04
C LYS A 45 11.37 15.71 2.97
N THR A 46 10.41 14.80 3.07
CA THR A 46 10.55 13.56 3.86
C THR A 46 11.68 12.67 3.32
N LEU A 47 11.84 12.60 2.00
CA LEU A 47 12.93 11.91 1.29
C LEU A 47 14.29 12.52 1.62
N MET A 48 14.42 13.84 1.50
CA MET A 48 15.65 14.58 1.69
C MET A 48 16.06 14.55 3.16
N ASP A 49 15.12 14.74 4.09
CA ASP A 49 15.36 14.62 5.53
C ASP A 49 15.90 13.22 5.88
N LYS A 50 15.42 12.16 5.21
CA LYS A 50 15.90 10.78 5.39
C LYS A 50 17.23 10.48 4.70
N LEU A 51 17.46 10.99 3.48
CA LEU A 51 18.74 10.87 2.75
C LEU A 51 19.88 11.61 3.45
N PHE A 52 19.60 12.74 4.10
CA PHE A 52 20.60 13.46 4.90
C PHE A 52 20.93 12.76 6.22
N LEU A 53 20.01 11.97 6.77
CA LEU A 53 20.22 11.18 7.99
C LEU A 53 20.96 9.86 7.72
N ASP A 54 20.73 9.23 6.57
CA ASP A 54 21.32 7.94 6.20
C ASP A 54 22.44 8.13 5.16
N ARG A 55 23.68 8.31 5.65
CA ARG A 55 24.87 8.51 4.80
C ARG A 55 25.23 7.29 3.93
N ASP A 56 24.54 6.17 4.11
CA ASP A 56 24.75 4.94 3.35
C ASP A 56 23.80 4.87 2.15
N ARG A 57 24.27 5.38 1.01
CA ARG A 57 23.91 5.02 -0.38
C ARG A 57 22.54 4.34 -0.60
N ILE A 58 21.44 5.01 -0.26
CA ILE A 58 20.13 4.60 -0.81
C ILE A 58 20.13 5.06 -2.27
N ASN A 59 19.99 4.11 -3.20
CA ASN A 59 19.94 4.40 -4.63
C ASN A 59 18.69 5.25 -4.92
N MET A 60 18.90 6.51 -5.31
CA MET A 60 17.86 7.47 -5.67
C MET A 60 16.90 6.92 -6.73
N ALA A 61 17.39 6.13 -7.69
CA ALA A 61 16.54 5.50 -8.71
C ALA A 61 15.57 4.49 -8.08
N THR A 62 16.03 3.64 -7.16
CA THR A 62 15.19 2.69 -6.44
C THR A 62 14.15 3.40 -5.56
N LEU A 63 14.51 4.55 -4.98
CA LEU A 63 13.61 5.34 -4.14
C LEU A 63 12.52 6.05 -4.97
N LEU A 64 12.88 6.62 -6.12
CA LEU A 64 11.94 7.25 -7.06
C LEU A 64 11.01 6.21 -7.72
N GLU A 65 11.52 5.04 -8.08
CA GLU A 65 10.71 3.92 -8.59
C GLU A 65 9.66 3.46 -7.57
N ASN A 66 10.04 3.34 -6.29
CA ASN A 66 9.15 2.94 -5.22
C ASN A 66 8.05 3.98 -4.90
N ILE A 67 8.31 5.26 -5.15
CA ILE A 67 7.43 6.35 -4.71
C ILE A 67 6.42 6.73 -5.79
N PHE A 68 6.85 6.73 -7.05
CA PHE A 68 5.98 7.15 -8.15
C PHE A 68 5.28 5.99 -8.85
N ASP A 69 5.82 4.75 -8.75
CA ASP A 69 5.44 3.54 -9.50
C ASP A 69 4.50 3.77 -10.70
N LEU A 70 4.96 4.60 -11.65
CA LEU A 70 4.36 4.75 -12.98
C LEU A 70 4.85 3.63 -13.92
N SER A 71 5.29 2.49 -13.37
CA SER A 71 5.93 1.44 -14.15
C SER A 71 4.94 0.68 -15.02
N PRO A 72 5.41 0.02 -16.10
CA PRO A 72 4.66 -1.03 -16.79
C PRO A 72 4.01 -2.05 -15.84
N GLY A 73 4.62 -2.26 -14.66
CA GLY A 73 4.11 -3.14 -13.61
C GLY A 73 2.73 -2.75 -13.09
N ALA A 74 2.40 -1.46 -12.93
CA ALA A 74 1.08 -1.05 -12.45
C ALA A 74 -0.04 -1.41 -13.44
N ILE A 75 0.23 -1.25 -14.74
CA ILE A 75 -0.70 -1.61 -15.83
C ILE A 75 -0.83 -3.14 -15.92
N GLU A 76 0.28 -3.86 -15.86
CA GLU A 76 0.29 -5.33 -15.88
C GLU A 76 -0.46 -5.93 -14.69
N ARG A 77 -0.18 -5.44 -13.48
CA ARG A 77 -0.88 -5.86 -12.26
C ARG A 77 -2.36 -5.49 -12.28
N GLY A 78 -2.71 -4.30 -12.80
CA GLY A 78 -4.10 -3.89 -12.99
C GLY A 78 -4.84 -4.80 -13.97
N THR A 79 -4.20 -5.14 -15.09
CA THR A 79 -4.74 -6.08 -16.09
C THR A 79 -4.90 -7.49 -15.49
N ALA A 80 -3.92 -7.93 -14.70
CA ALA A 80 -3.98 -9.21 -14.00
C ALA A 80 -5.13 -9.24 -12.96
N ALA A 81 -5.31 -8.16 -12.20
CA ALA A 81 -6.41 -8.02 -11.24
C ALA A 81 -7.77 -8.03 -11.93
N GLN A 82 -7.93 -7.28 -13.04
CA GLN A 82 -9.15 -7.32 -13.84
C GLN A 82 -9.50 -8.74 -14.29
N LYS A 83 -8.50 -9.46 -14.81
CA LYS A 83 -8.66 -10.85 -15.27
C LYS A 83 -9.00 -11.80 -14.13
N GLU A 84 -8.37 -11.62 -12.96
CA GLU A 84 -8.64 -12.38 -11.74
C GLU A 84 -10.08 -12.19 -11.26
N LEU A 85 -10.57 -10.93 -11.26
CA LEU A 85 -11.93 -10.57 -10.86
C LEU A 85 -12.99 -10.88 -11.92
N LYS A 86 -12.59 -11.25 -13.16
CA LYS A 86 -13.47 -11.53 -14.29
C LYS A 86 -14.47 -10.39 -14.58
N LEU A 87 -14.05 -9.15 -14.38
CA LEU A 87 -14.87 -7.96 -14.60
C LEU A 87 -14.72 -7.44 -16.04
N ALA A 88 -15.82 -6.93 -16.59
CA ALA A 88 -15.75 -6.08 -17.77
C ALA A 88 -14.89 -4.84 -17.47
N LEU A 89 -14.18 -4.32 -18.48
CA LEU A 89 -13.25 -3.20 -18.30
C LEU A 89 -13.93 -2.00 -17.63
N THR A 90 -15.14 -1.65 -18.07
CA THR A 90 -15.90 -0.52 -17.52
C THR A 90 -16.28 -0.70 -16.05
N ASP A 91 -16.56 -1.93 -15.61
CA ASP A 91 -16.92 -2.21 -14.22
C ASP A 91 -15.68 -2.26 -13.34
N PHE A 92 -14.58 -2.77 -13.89
CA PHE A 92 -13.27 -2.71 -13.24
C PHE A 92 -12.81 -1.26 -13.03
N GLU A 93 -12.94 -0.39 -14.04
CA GLU A 93 -12.59 1.03 -13.92
C GLU A 93 -13.42 1.75 -12.84
N LYS A 94 -14.74 1.51 -12.79
CA LYS A 94 -15.60 2.03 -11.72
C LYS A 94 -15.17 1.52 -10.34
N HIS A 95 -14.84 0.23 -10.24
CA HIS A 95 -14.36 -0.38 -9.00
C HIS A 95 -13.04 0.23 -8.53
N MET A 96 -12.09 0.44 -9.45
CA MET A 96 -10.82 1.11 -9.16
C MET A 96 -11.05 2.55 -8.67
N GLU A 97 -11.97 3.28 -9.29
CA GLU A 97 -12.29 4.65 -8.86
C GLU A 97 -12.91 4.71 -7.46
N LEU A 98 -13.79 3.77 -7.14
CA LEU A 98 -14.32 3.61 -5.78
C LEU A 98 -13.20 3.38 -4.76
N LEU A 99 -12.22 2.53 -5.10
CA LEU A 99 -11.08 2.25 -4.22
C LEU A 99 -10.15 3.45 -4.06
N ARG A 100 -9.85 4.20 -5.12
CA ARG A 100 -9.04 5.43 -5.02
C ARG A 100 -9.69 6.46 -4.11
N THR A 101 -11.01 6.59 -4.20
CA THR A 101 -11.79 7.51 -3.36
C THR A 101 -11.79 7.06 -1.91
N ALA A 102 -11.95 5.76 -1.64
CA ALA A 102 -12.01 5.21 -0.29
C ALA A 102 -10.63 5.15 0.40
N PHE A 103 -9.57 4.89 -0.37
CA PHE A 103 -8.22 4.63 0.14
C PHE A 103 -7.18 5.48 -0.62
N PRO A 104 -7.22 6.82 -0.49
CA PRO A 104 -6.25 7.68 -1.14
C PRO A 104 -4.86 7.43 -0.57
N TYR A 105 -3.86 7.30 -1.44
CA TYR A 105 -2.46 7.13 -1.02
C TYR A 105 -2.02 8.28 -0.10
N GLN A 106 -1.42 7.94 1.04
CA GLN A 106 -0.97 8.94 2.01
C GLN A 106 0.54 9.14 1.98
N GLY A 107 1.32 8.06 1.91
CA GLY A 107 2.77 8.14 1.86
C GLY A 107 3.46 6.79 1.94
N CYS A 108 4.80 6.79 2.07
CA CYS A 108 5.61 5.58 2.06
C CYS A 108 6.21 5.30 3.46
N ILE A 109 6.00 4.09 3.96
CA ILE A 109 6.62 3.55 5.18
C ILE A 109 7.65 2.52 4.75
N LEU A 110 8.93 2.90 4.84
CA LEU A 110 10.03 2.13 4.25
C LEU A 110 10.20 0.76 4.92
N LYS A 111 10.23 0.72 6.24
CA LYS A 111 10.46 -0.51 7.00
C LYS A 111 9.15 -1.25 7.24
N VAL A 112 9.13 -2.53 6.92
CA VAL A 112 7.91 -3.36 7.04
C VAL A 112 7.48 -3.53 8.50
N GLU A 113 8.42 -3.56 9.43
CA GLU A 113 8.20 -3.62 10.87
C GLU A 113 7.56 -2.33 11.42
N GLU A 114 7.59 -1.21 10.68
CA GLU A 114 6.98 0.07 11.06
C GLU A 114 5.57 0.26 10.45
N ARG A 115 5.08 -0.74 9.70
CA ARG A 115 3.79 -0.71 8.98
C ARG A 115 2.64 -1.28 9.82
N GLY A 116 2.37 -0.68 10.98
CA GLY A 116 1.26 -1.09 11.84
C GLY A 116 -0.08 -0.44 11.45
N ILE A 117 -1.16 -1.21 11.43
CA ILE A 117 -2.51 -0.71 11.18
C ILE A 117 -3.28 -0.56 12.49
N SER A 118 -4.01 0.54 12.68
CA SER A 118 -4.83 0.77 13.87
C SER A 118 -6.18 0.06 13.77
N HIS A 119 -6.86 -0.10 14.90
CA HIS A 119 -8.22 -0.65 14.89
C HIS A 119 -9.19 0.26 14.10
N GLU A 120 -9.06 1.58 14.20
CA GLU A 120 -9.88 2.51 13.42
C GLU A 120 -9.69 2.31 11.90
N GLN A 121 -8.44 2.15 11.45
CA GLN A 121 -8.14 1.89 10.04
C GLN A 121 -8.70 0.52 9.59
N LEU A 122 -8.57 -0.52 10.41
CA LEU A 122 -9.19 -1.83 10.14
C LEU A 122 -10.73 -1.73 10.04
N ALA A 123 -11.35 -0.97 10.95
CA ALA A 123 -12.79 -0.73 10.94
C ALA A 123 -13.23 0.04 9.68
N HIS A 124 -12.40 0.96 9.17
CA HIS A 124 -12.64 1.63 7.89
C HIS A 124 -12.68 0.60 6.75
N VAL A 125 -11.68 -0.28 6.64
CA VAL A 125 -11.68 -1.35 5.63
C VAL A 125 -12.92 -2.25 5.76
N ALA A 126 -13.29 -2.65 6.97
CA ALA A 126 -14.49 -3.48 7.19
C ALA A 126 -15.79 -2.75 6.84
N THR A 127 -15.87 -1.43 7.08
CA THR A 127 -17.04 -0.61 6.73
C THR A 127 -17.18 -0.50 5.21
N PHE A 128 -16.08 -0.24 4.51
CA PHE A 128 -16.05 -0.24 3.05
C PHE A 128 -16.49 -1.61 2.50
N ALA A 129 -15.90 -2.68 3.03
CA ALA A 129 -16.28 -4.04 2.66
C ALA A 129 -17.77 -4.33 2.89
N ALA A 130 -18.33 -3.94 4.05
CA ALA A 130 -19.74 -4.12 4.33
C ALA A 130 -20.65 -3.39 3.33
N ALA A 131 -20.24 -2.20 2.89
CA ALA A 131 -20.98 -1.40 1.91
C ALA A 131 -20.94 -1.98 0.50
N HIS A 132 -19.93 -2.80 0.14
CA HIS A 132 -19.69 -3.19 -1.25
C HIS A 132 -19.64 -4.71 -1.50
N CYS A 133 -19.49 -5.55 -0.47
CA CYS A 133 -19.28 -6.99 -0.64
C CYS A 133 -20.44 -7.72 -1.34
N HIS A 134 -21.65 -7.17 -1.29
CA HIS A 134 -22.82 -7.69 -2.00
C HIS A 134 -22.74 -7.52 -3.54
N HIS A 135 -21.73 -6.82 -4.05
CA HIS A 135 -21.39 -6.79 -5.48
C HIS A 135 -20.21 -7.69 -5.82
N TRP A 136 -19.56 -8.28 -4.82
CA TRP A 136 -18.39 -9.13 -4.98
C TRP A 136 -18.83 -10.60 -4.99
N HIS A 137 -17.99 -11.46 -5.57
CA HIS A 137 -18.22 -12.90 -5.61
C HIS A 137 -16.96 -13.66 -5.19
N ASP A 138 -17.14 -14.90 -4.71
CA ASP A 138 -16.02 -15.80 -4.45
C ASP A 138 -15.42 -16.27 -5.79
N ILE A 139 -14.26 -15.71 -6.15
CA ILE A 139 -13.55 -15.97 -7.43
C ILE A 139 -13.17 -17.46 -7.59
N ARG A 140 -13.03 -18.18 -6.47
CA ARG A 140 -12.67 -19.62 -6.46
C ARG A 140 -13.89 -20.53 -6.66
N LYS A 141 -15.10 -20.00 -6.55
CA LYS A 141 -16.35 -20.72 -6.78
C LYS A 141 -17.02 -20.26 -8.08
N ALA A 142 -18.02 -21.00 -8.52
CA ALA A 142 -18.88 -20.55 -9.61
C ALA A 142 -19.54 -19.21 -9.25
N ALA A 143 -19.75 -18.36 -10.26
CA ALA A 143 -20.05 -16.92 -10.15
C ALA A 143 -21.36 -16.55 -9.41
N GLU A 144 -22.14 -17.52 -8.96
CA GLU A 144 -23.45 -17.31 -8.32
C GLU A 144 -23.38 -17.08 -6.80
N ASN A 145 -22.18 -17.09 -6.19
CA ASN A 145 -22.00 -16.85 -4.77
C ASN A 145 -21.54 -15.43 -4.49
N THR A 146 -22.50 -14.50 -4.48
CA THR A 146 -22.31 -13.14 -3.95
C THR A 146 -21.88 -13.21 -2.49
N LEU A 147 -20.95 -12.34 -2.10
CA LEU A 147 -20.42 -12.31 -0.75
C LEU A 147 -21.32 -11.50 0.19
N SER A 148 -21.35 -11.89 1.47
CA SER A 148 -21.86 -11.10 2.58
C SER A 148 -20.78 -10.95 3.65
N MET A 149 -20.99 -10.09 4.65
CA MET A 149 -20.05 -9.96 5.77
C MET A 149 -19.88 -11.25 6.59
N ASP A 150 -20.84 -12.18 6.52
CA ASP A 150 -20.77 -13.48 7.19
C ASP A 150 -19.81 -14.45 6.48
N THR A 151 -19.60 -14.27 5.17
CA THR A 151 -18.75 -15.14 4.34
C THR A 151 -17.48 -14.44 3.86
N LEU A 152 -17.45 -13.11 3.89
CA LEU A 152 -16.32 -12.31 3.46
C LEU A 152 -15.16 -12.52 4.43
N ASN A 153 -14.03 -12.96 3.90
CA ASN A 153 -12.80 -13.18 4.65
C ASN A 153 -11.62 -12.62 3.85
N LEU A 154 -10.41 -12.79 4.36
CA LEU A 154 -9.24 -12.13 3.77
C LEU A 154 -8.84 -12.71 2.40
N TYR A 155 -9.16 -13.97 2.11
CA TYR A 155 -8.99 -14.51 0.76
C TYR A 155 -9.88 -13.83 -0.28
N HIS A 156 -11.02 -13.27 0.13
CA HIS A 156 -11.90 -12.49 -0.73
C HIS A 156 -11.49 -11.01 -0.74
N LEU A 157 -11.20 -10.44 0.43
CA LEU A 157 -10.82 -9.04 0.57
C LEU A 157 -9.52 -8.71 -0.16
N ASN A 158 -8.57 -9.64 -0.22
CA ASN A 158 -7.29 -9.40 -0.87
C ASN A 158 -7.42 -9.09 -2.38
N PRO A 159 -8.04 -9.96 -3.22
CA PRO A 159 -8.21 -9.66 -4.64
C PRO A 159 -9.26 -8.58 -4.91
N TRP A 160 -10.30 -8.41 -4.08
CA TRP A 160 -11.34 -7.41 -4.32
C TRP A 160 -10.98 -6.01 -3.83
N CYS A 161 -10.16 -5.87 -2.80
CA CYS A 161 -9.91 -4.59 -2.14
C CYS A 161 -8.42 -4.30 -2.00
N ILE A 162 -7.67 -5.15 -1.28
CA ILE A 162 -6.29 -4.82 -0.88
C ILE A 162 -5.37 -4.69 -2.11
N LYS A 163 -5.27 -5.75 -2.94
CA LYS A 163 -4.41 -5.73 -4.13
C LYS A 163 -4.81 -4.61 -5.10
N PRO A 164 -6.09 -4.43 -5.48
CA PRO A 164 -6.43 -3.36 -6.41
C PRO A 164 -6.19 -1.96 -5.81
N ALA A 165 -6.51 -1.72 -4.53
CA ALA A 165 -6.28 -0.41 -3.90
C ALA A 165 -4.79 -0.05 -3.82
N THR A 166 -3.92 -1.03 -3.59
CA THR A 166 -2.47 -0.80 -3.51
C THR A 166 -1.75 -0.92 -4.87
N ASN A 167 -2.50 -1.22 -5.94
CA ASN A 167 -1.93 -1.54 -7.25
C ASN A 167 -1.09 -0.41 -7.84
N GLU A 168 -1.60 0.82 -7.81
CA GLU A 168 -0.99 1.95 -8.52
C GLU A 168 0.34 2.42 -7.91
N ARG A 169 0.55 2.13 -6.62
CA ARG A 169 1.74 2.57 -5.88
C ARG A 169 2.61 1.41 -5.40
N ASN A 170 2.24 0.17 -5.72
CA ASN A 170 2.88 -1.05 -5.21
C ASN A 170 3.18 -0.94 -3.69
N CYS A 171 2.15 -0.54 -2.94
CA CYS A 171 2.29 -0.21 -1.53
C CYS A 171 1.61 -1.25 -0.64
N ALA A 172 1.84 -1.14 0.66
CA ALA A 172 1.10 -1.83 1.70
C ALA A 172 -0.23 -1.13 1.94
N MET A 173 -1.25 -1.85 2.41
CA MET A 173 -2.57 -1.23 2.64
C MET A 173 -2.50 -0.09 3.67
N VAL A 174 -1.62 -0.20 4.67
CA VAL A 174 -1.46 0.83 5.70
C VAL A 174 -0.92 2.16 5.14
N GLU A 175 -0.16 2.13 4.05
CA GLU A 175 0.40 3.30 3.37
C GLU A 175 -0.72 4.15 2.69
N LEU A 176 -1.94 3.61 2.58
CA LEU A 176 -3.15 4.32 2.16
C LEU A 176 -3.88 5.04 3.31
N PHE A 177 -3.42 4.88 4.56
CA PHE A 177 -4.02 5.52 5.73
C PHE A 177 -3.08 6.43 6.49
N SER A 178 -1.76 6.34 6.27
CA SER A 178 -0.77 7.14 6.97
C SER A 178 0.46 7.37 6.11
N ASP A 179 0.99 8.58 6.19
CA ASP A 179 2.32 8.98 5.68
C ASP A 179 3.42 8.92 6.75
N SER A 180 3.01 8.64 7.99
CA SER A 180 3.83 8.72 9.19
C SER A 180 4.08 7.31 9.74
N LEU A 181 5.14 7.17 10.55
CA LEU A 181 5.48 5.91 11.20
C LEU A 181 4.32 5.39 12.06
N CYS A 182 3.91 4.14 11.82
CA CYS A 182 2.85 3.48 12.56
C CYS A 182 3.42 2.31 13.35
N LEU A 183 4.26 2.62 14.34
CA LEU A 183 5.00 1.61 15.11
C LEU A 183 4.04 0.62 15.81
N PRO A 184 4.02 -0.66 15.39
CA PRO A 184 3.13 -1.65 15.95
C PRO A 184 3.63 -2.12 17.33
N ASN A 185 2.77 -1.98 18.33
CA ASN A 185 3.04 -2.49 19.68
C ASN A 185 2.46 -3.90 19.89
N ASN A 186 1.73 -4.41 18.90
CA ASN A 186 1.09 -5.71 18.92
C ASN A 186 1.33 -6.40 17.59
N PHE A 187 1.67 -7.68 17.63
CA PHE A 187 1.73 -8.55 16.46
C PHE A 187 0.47 -9.41 16.43
N CYS A 188 -0.19 -9.52 15.28
CA CYS A 188 -1.35 -10.38 15.12
C CYS A 188 -1.24 -11.23 13.84
N SER A 189 -1.14 -12.54 14.06
CA SER A 189 -1.30 -13.55 13.02
C SER A 189 -2.69 -14.17 13.14
N HIS A 190 -3.42 -14.27 12.03
CA HIS A 190 -4.74 -14.86 11.99
C HIS A 190 -4.92 -15.73 10.74
N TRP A 191 -5.92 -16.61 10.78
CA TRP A 191 -6.30 -17.40 9.62
C TRP A 191 -7.09 -16.55 8.61
N TRP A 192 -6.68 -16.57 7.33
CA TRP A 192 -7.33 -15.79 6.28
C TRP A 192 -8.78 -16.21 5.97
N GLY A 193 -9.21 -17.39 6.41
CA GLY A 193 -10.57 -17.90 6.21
C GLY A 193 -11.60 -17.39 7.22
N GLU A 194 -11.16 -16.77 8.32
CA GLU A 194 -12.06 -16.17 9.32
C GLU A 194 -12.86 -15.00 8.71
N PRO A 195 -14.19 -14.92 8.95
CA PRO A 195 -14.98 -13.78 8.52
C PRO A 195 -14.41 -12.45 9.03
N LEU A 196 -14.26 -11.48 8.12
CA LEU A 196 -13.61 -10.19 8.37
C LEU A 196 -14.20 -9.45 9.58
N GLN A 197 -15.53 -9.48 9.72
CA GLN A 197 -16.22 -8.82 10.82
C GLN A 197 -15.82 -9.37 12.20
N TYR A 198 -15.58 -10.69 12.31
CA TYR A 198 -15.17 -11.30 13.57
C TYR A 198 -13.72 -11.00 13.89
N PHE A 199 -12.84 -11.00 12.88
CA PHE A 199 -11.46 -10.60 13.05
C PHE A 199 -11.36 -9.15 13.57
N VAL A 200 -12.06 -8.21 12.94
CA VAL A 200 -12.05 -6.79 13.38
C VAL A 200 -12.68 -6.64 14.77
N ALA A 201 -13.79 -7.33 15.05
CA ALA A 201 -14.40 -7.32 16.38
C ALA A 201 -13.47 -7.89 17.46
N CYS A 202 -12.66 -8.91 17.14
CA CYS A 202 -11.67 -9.49 18.04
C CYS A 202 -10.59 -8.47 18.42
N ILE A 203 -10.02 -7.76 17.43
CA ILE A 203 -9.07 -6.67 17.67
C ILE A 203 -9.73 -5.55 18.50
N GLY A 204 -10.99 -5.21 18.20
CA GLY A 204 -11.76 -4.23 18.95
C GLY A 204 -11.96 -4.62 20.41
N ARG A 205 -12.27 -5.89 20.66
CA ARG A 205 -12.41 -6.45 22.01
C ARG A 205 -11.08 -6.46 22.75
N HIS A 206 -9.97 -6.79 22.08
CA HIS A 206 -8.63 -6.71 22.65
C HIS A 206 -8.32 -5.30 23.13
N CYS A 207 -8.53 -4.28 22.28
CA CYS A 207 -8.37 -2.88 22.67
C CYS A 207 -9.23 -2.51 23.89
N ALA A 208 -10.50 -2.89 23.90
CA ALA A 208 -11.41 -2.56 25.00
C ALA A 208 -10.98 -3.19 26.35
N VAL A 209 -10.63 -4.47 26.35
CA VAL A 209 -10.20 -5.19 27.58
C VAL A 209 -8.88 -4.63 28.11
N ARG A 210 -7.98 -4.24 27.21
CA ARG A 210 -6.65 -3.70 27.55
C ARG A 210 -6.64 -2.18 27.71
N GLN A 211 -7.79 -1.52 27.58
CA GLN A 211 -7.94 -0.06 27.64
C GLN A 211 -7.01 0.68 26.66
N LEU A 212 -6.83 0.12 25.48
CA LEU A 212 -5.97 0.66 24.42
C LEU A 212 -6.77 1.63 23.54
N CYS A 213 -6.10 2.70 23.08
CA CYS A 213 -6.71 3.68 22.19
C CYS A 213 -6.86 3.10 20.77
N PHE A 214 -8.08 3.09 20.22
CA PHE A 214 -8.36 2.53 18.89
C PHE A 214 -7.64 3.23 17.73
N ARG A 215 -7.23 4.50 17.93
CA ARG A 215 -6.58 5.32 16.90
C ARG A 215 -5.06 5.25 16.91
N THR A 216 -4.47 5.08 18.10
CA THR A 216 -3.02 5.15 18.31
C THR A 216 -2.40 3.83 18.73
N THR A 217 -3.20 2.76 18.83
CA THR A 217 -2.72 1.39 19.02
C THR A 217 -2.63 0.71 17.67
N PHE A 218 -1.41 0.37 17.27
CA PHE A 218 -1.12 -0.26 16.00
C PHE A 218 -0.85 -1.75 16.15
N TYR A 219 -1.29 -2.50 15.16
CA TYR A 219 -1.10 -3.94 15.01
C TYR A 219 -0.31 -4.21 13.74
N TRP A 220 0.74 -5.00 13.85
CA TRP A 220 1.37 -5.58 12.68
C TRP A 220 0.56 -6.81 12.26
N ILE A 221 -0.09 -6.72 11.09
CA ILE A 221 -0.90 -7.79 10.50
C ILE A 221 -0.42 -7.98 9.07
N CYS A 222 0.04 -9.19 8.74
CA CYS A 222 0.76 -9.47 7.50
C CYS A 222 0.01 -8.98 6.24
N ALA A 223 -1.30 -9.17 6.15
CA ALA A 223 -2.07 -8.78 4.97
C ALA A 223 -2.11 -7.28 4.69
N TYR A 224 -1.94 -6.45 5.73
CA TYR A 224 -2.01 -5.00 5.64
C TYR A 224 -0.62 -4.34 5.67
N ALA A 225 0.34 -4.96 6.35
CA ALA A 225 1.72 -4.48 6.46
C ALA A 225 2.58 -4.87 5.25
N ASN A 226 2.34 -6.05 4.69
CA ASN A 226 3.10 -6.54 3.55
C ASN A 226 2.59 -5.96 2.23
N ARG A 227 3.51 -5.66 1.32
CA ARG A 227 3.20 -5.26 -0.06
C ARG A 227 2.73 -6.50 -0.82
N GLN A 228 1.41 -6.64 -0.96
CA GLN A 228 0.79 -7.86 -1.50
C GLN A 228 1.22 -8.21 -2.95
N HIS A 229 1.75 -7.24 -3.69
CA HIS A 229 2.27 -7.44 -5.05
C HIS A 229 3.74 -7.89 -5.10
N ALA A 230 4.45 -7.82 -3.96
CA ALA A 230 5.86 -8.15 -3.81
C ALA A 230 6.11 -9.15 -2.66
N LEU A 231 5.13 -10.01 -2.37
CA LEU A 231 5.20 -10.95 -1.22
C LEU A 231 6.45 -11.84 -1.25
N SER A 232 6.97 -12.20 -2.42
CA SER A 232 8.20 -12.99 -2.55
C SER A 232 9.43 -12.28 -1.97
N GLU A 233 9.44 -10.95 -1.95
CA GLU A 233 10.52 -10.15 -1.34
C GLU A 233 10.40 -10.13 0.18
N GLU A 234 9.18 -10.21 0.71
CA GLU A 234 8.88 -10.13 2.14
C GLU A 234 8.76 -11.51 2.82
N LEU A 235 8.57 -12.58 2.04
CA LEU A 235 8.41 -13.97 2.45
C LEU A 235 9.39 -14.87 1.67
N ASN A 236 10.68 -14.68 1.91
CA ASN A 236 11.73 -15.52 1.34
C ASN A 236 11.86 -16.89 2.05
N ASP A 237 12.63 -17.80 1.45
CA ASP A 237 12.83 -19.17 1.94
C ASP A 237 13.50 -19.26 3.32
N ASN A 238 14.14 -18.18 3.78
CA ASN A 238 14.79 -18.12 5.07
C ASN A 238 13.90 -17.36 6.06
N PRO A 239 13.23 -18.03 7.02
CA PRO A 239 12.32 -17.37 7.97
C PRO A 239 12.91 -16.14 8.68
N LYS A 240 14.23 -16.14 8.94
CA LYS A 240 14.94 -15.02 9.58
C LYS A 240 15.07 -13.76 8.72
N GLN A 241 14.86 -13.89 7.42
CA GLN A 241 14.89 -12.80 6.46
C GLN A 241 13.48 -12.37 6.05
N THR A 242 12.43 -13.01 6.58
CA THR A 242 11.04 -12.63 6.32
C THR A 242 10.62 -11.44 7.18
N SER A 243 9.54 -10.77 6.77
CA SER A 243 8.88 -9.71 7.54
C SER A 243 8.41 -10.15 8.94
N PHE A 244 8.25 -11.45 9.18
CA PHE A 244 7.85 -11.99 10.49
C PHE A 244 8.97 -12.01 11.55
N TYR A 245 10.23 -11.79 11.16
CA TYR A 245 11.39 -11.83 12.06
C TYR A 245 12.04 -10.47 12.30
N LYS A 246 11.67 -9.45 11.51
CA LYS A 246 12.25 -8.10 11.57
C LYS A 246 11.75 -7.32 12.78
#